data_AF-A0A1G2SMZ7-F1
#
_entry.id   AF-A0A1G2SMZ7-F1
#
_cell.length_a   1.000
_cell.length_b   1.000
_cell.length_c   1.000
_cell.angle_alpha   90.00
_cell.angle_beta   90.00
_cell.angle_gamma   90.00
#
_symmetry.space_group_name_H-M   'P 1'
#
loop_
_entity.id
_entity.type
_entity.pdbx_description
1 polymer ?
#
loop_
_entity_poly.entity_id
_entity_poly.type
_entity_poly.pdbx_seq_one_letter_code
_entity_poly.pdbx_strand_id
1 'polypeptide(L)'
;MNTNKSMMITILVVGIVVVLALAWFWIQRSENARIETPSGNGTTQTPAEAFDRTGNLVRNNPGLEAGMWYLIYEAPGLPALTQRLIFTTSSTCVQEGVESLCNMDAISQGQRARVFGEMRGESVIVTRLEVEE
;
A
#
# COMPACT_ATOMS: atom_id res chain seq x y z
N MET A 1 52.60 9.69 -51.27
CA MET A 1 52.66 8.95 -50.00
C MET A 1 52.16 9.86 -48.87
N ASN A 2 50.87 9.81 -48.52
CA ASN A 2 50.31 10.48 -47.32
C ASN A 2 48.91 9.97 -46.93
N THR A 3 48.24 9.21 -47.82
CA THR A 3 46.92 8.60 -47.57
C THR A 3 46.96 7.50 -46.52
N ASN A 4 48.06 6.75 -46.39
CA ASN A 4 48.22 5.73 -45.35
C ASN A 4 48.32 6.33 -43.95
N LYS A 5 48.97 7.48 -43.77
CA LYS A 5 49.06 8.16 -42.46
C LYS A 5 47.71 8.70 -42.01
N SER A 6 46.95 9.33 -42.91
CA SER A 6 45.63 9.87 -42.58
C SER A 6 44.60 8.78 -42.31
N MET A 7 44.68 7.65 -43.03
CA MET A 7 43.83 6.47 -42.82
C MET A 7 44.18 5.71 -41.53
N MET A 8 45.46 5.64 -41.17
CA MET A 8 45.89 5.01 -39.92
C MET A 8 45.49 5.84 -38.69
N ILE A 9 45.53 7.18 -38.78
CA ILE A 9 45.06 8.07 -37.71
C ILE A 9 43.54 7.95 -37.52
N THR A 10 42.76 7.86 -38.60
CA THR A 10 41.30 7.71 -38.49
C THR A 10 40.90 6.39 -37.86
N ILE A 11 41.57 5.29 -38.21
CA ILE A 11 41.31 3.98 -37.59
C ILE A 11 41.66 3.99 -36.09
N LEU A 12 42.76 4.65 -35.71
CA LEU A 12 43.16 4.82 -34.31
C LEU A 12 42.12 5.62 -33.51
N VAL A 13 41.63 6.73 -34.06
CA VAL A 13 40.62 7.57 -33.41
C VAL A 13 39.30 6.81 -33.26
N VAL A 14 38.85 6.12 -34.31
CA VAL A 14 37.62 5.31 -34.24
C VAL A 14 37.76 4.18 -33.23
N GLY A 15 38.90 3.48 -33.21
CA GLY A 15 39.18 2.45 -32.21
C GLY A 15 39.12 2.96 -30.78
N ILE A 16 39.70 4.14 -30.51
CA ILE A 16 39.66 4.77 -29.18
C ILE A 16 38.22 5.12 -28.80
N VAL A 17 37.44 5.72 -29.70
CA VAL A 17 36.04 6.09 -29.43
C VAL A 17 35.19 4.85 -29.13
N VAL A 18 35.39 3.75 -29.85
CA VAL A 18 34.66 2.48 -29.60
C VAL A 18 35.06 1.88 -28.25
N VAL A 19 36.36 1.87 -27.91
CA VAL A 19 36.83 1.38 -26.60
C VAL A 19 36.28 2.23 -25.45
N LEU A 20 36.26 3.55 -25.61
CA LEU A 20 35.68 4.46 -24.62
C LEU A 20 34.17 4.26 -24.47
N ALA A 21 33.43 4.04 -25.56
CA ALA A 21 32.00 3.75 -25.52
C ALA A 21 31.69 2.40 -24.85
N LEU A 22 32.49 1.36 -25.14
CA LEU A 22 32.35 0.05 -24.49
C LEU A 22 32.69 0.13 -23.00
N ALA A 23 33.75 0.86 -22.62
CA ALA A 23 34.08 1.10 -21.21
C ALA A 23 32.95 1.85 -20.49
N TRP A 24 32.38 2.89 -21.12
CA TRP A 24 31.22 3.60 -20.58
C TRP A 24 30.00 2.69 -20.41
N PHE A 25 29.71 1.84 -21.39
CA PHE A 25 28.61 0.88 -21.32
C PHE A 25 28.79 -0.17 -20.22
N TRP A 26 30.02 -0.64 -19.99
CA TRP A 26 30.34 -1.53 -18.86
C TRP A 26 30.22 -0.83 -17.50
N ILE A 27 30.61 0.44 -17.39
CA ILE A 27 30.44 1.24 -16.18
C ILE A 27 28.94 1.47 -15.90
N GLN A 28 28.15 1.85 -16.90
CA GLN A 28 26.72 2.13 -16.76
C GLN A 28 25.92 0.88 -16.36
N ARG A 29 26.35 -0.32 -16.81
CA ARG A 29 25.76 -1.59 -16.35
C ARG A 29 26.02 -1.87 -14.87
N SER A 30 27.15 -1.40 -14.33
CA SER A 30 27.52 -1.64 -12.92
C SER A 30 26.74 -0.77 -11.92
N GLU A 31 26.07 0.29 -12.38
CA GLU A 31 25.30 1.18 -11.51
C GLU A 31 23.86 0.70 -11.22
N ASN A 32 23.30 -0.22 -12.03
CA ASN A 32 22.01 -0.87 -11.77
C ASN A 32 22.10 -2.05 -10.77
N ALA A 33 23.31 -2.40 -10.33
CA ALA A 33 23.54 -3.38 -9.27
C ALA A 33 23.97 -2.70 -7.95
N ARG A 34 23.66 -1.42 -7.78
CA ARG A 34 23.79 -0.79 -6.46
C ARG A 34 22.71 -1.40 -5.57
N ILE A 35 23.14 -2.41 -4.84
CA ILE A 35 22.54 -2.91 -3.61
C ILE A 35 21.94 -1.71 -2.87
N GLU A 36 20.62 -1.73 -2.72
CA GLU A 36 19.93 -0.94 -1.73
C GLU A 36 20.49 -1.36 -0.36
N THR A 37 21.55 -0.70 0.10
CA THR A 37 21.70 -0.50 1.53
C THR A 37 20.49 0.32 1.95
N PRO A 38 19.59 -0.18 2.82
CA PRO A 38 18.50 0.61 3.33
C PRO A 38 19.09 1.63 4.31
N SER A 39 19.55 2.76 3.79
CA SER A 39 19.97 3.91 4.59
C SER A 39 18.90 4.98 4.50
N GLY A 40 18.02 4.95 5.50
CA GLY A 40 17.39 6.13 6.07
C GLY A 40 16.46 6.92 5.16
N ASN A 41 15.22 6.46 5.03
CA ASN A 41 14.10 7.38 5.20
C ASN A 41 13.23 6.78 6.30
N GLY A 42 13.09 7.48 7.42
CA GLY A 42 12.26 7.06 8.53
C GLY A 42 10.78 7.11 8.19
N THR A 43 10.31 6.33 7.22
CA THR A 43 8.99 5.74 7.35
C THR A 43 9.15 4.67 8.39
N THR A 44 8.90 5.03 9.65
CA THR A 44 8.45 4.05 10.64
C THR A 44 7.34 3.28 9.93
N GLN A 45 7.63 2.08 9.42
CA GLN A 45 6.59 1.12 9.10
C GLN A 45 6.02 0.80 10.47
N THR A 46 5.08 1.64 10.93
CA THR A 46 4.33 1.39 12.14
C THR A 46 3.78 -0.01 11.96
N PRO A 47 4.19 -0.97 12.81
CA PRO A 47 3.66 -2.32 12.73
C PRO A 47 2.15 -2.22 12.63
N ALA A 48 1.55 -2.87 11.63
CA ALA A 48 0.11 -2.84 11.45
C ALA A 48 -0.53 -3.28 12.77
N GLU A 49 -1.19 -2.36 13.47
CA GLU A 49 -1.79 -2.63 14.77
C GLU A 49 -3.08 -3.41 14.53
N ALA A 50 -3.25 -4.53 15.22
CA ALA A 50 -4.47 -5.32 15.12
C ALA A 50 -5.65 -4.51 15.66
N PHE A 51 -6.71 -4.42 14.86
CA PHE A 51 -7.97 -3.81 15.23
C PHE A 51 -8.99 -4.90 15.54
N ASP A 52 -9.63 -4.80 16.71
CA ASP A 52 -10.72 -5.67 17.15
C ASP A 52 -11.66 -4.85 18.05
N ARG A 53 -12.76 -4.36 17.49
CA ARG A 53 -13.73 -3.53 18.22
C ARG A 53 -15.16 -3.84 17.81
N THR A 54 -16.07 -3.74 18.77
CA THR A 54 -17.52 -3.82 18.56
C THR A 54 -18.13 -2.43 18.58
N GLY A 55 -19.05 -2.16 17.65
CA GLY A 55 -19.72 -0.87 17.54
C GLY A 55 -20.86 -0.89 16.54
N ASN A 56 -21.34 0.30 16.18
CA ASN A 56 -22.40 0.48 15.19
C ASN A 56 -21.80 0.92 13.84
N LEU A 57 -22.21 0.26 12.77
CA LEU A 57 -21.79 0.59 11.41
C LEU A 57 -22.59 1.77 10.89
N VAL A 58 -21.90 2.78 10.36
CA VAL A 58 -22.54 3.96 9.77
C VAL A 58 -21.94 4.28 8.40
N ARG A 59 -22.77 4.82 7.52
CA ARG A 59 -22.40 5.29 6.18
C ARG A 59 -23.16 6.57 5.90
N ASN A 60 -22.55 7.51 5.17
CA ASN A 60 -23.19 8.79 4.79
C ASN A 60 -23.69 9.63 5.98
N ASN A 61 -23.02 9.55 7.13
CA ASN A 61 -23.41 10.32 8.30
C ASN A 61 -22.87 11.76 8.21
N PRO A 62 -23.64 12.81 8.54
CA PRO A 62 -23.17 14.20 8.49
C PRO A 62 -21.87 14.40 9.29
N GLY A 63 -20.91 15.11 8.69
CA GLY A 63 -19.58 15.31 9.28
C GLY A 63 -18.56 14.22 8.96
N LEU A 64 -18.95 13.14 8.27
CA LEU A 64 -18.06 12.11 7.76
C LEU A 64 -18.00 12.13 6.22
N GLU A 65 -17.00 11.44 5.66
CA GLU A 65 -16.86 11.31 4.21
C GLU A 65 -18.03 10.51 3.63
N ALA A 66 -18.65 11.05 2.58
CA ALA A 66 -19.75 10.40 1.90
C ALA A 66 -19.28 9.12 1.19
N GLY A 67 -20.15 8.10 1.16
CA GLY A 67 -19.90 6.81 0.51
C GLY A 67 -19.06 5.84 1.34
N MET A 68 -18.38 6.31 2.40
CA MET A 68 -17.49 5.50 3.23
C MET A 68 -18.19 4.88 4.44
N TRP A 69 -17.75 3.69 4.82
CA TRP A 69 -18.19 3.00 6.04
C TRP A 69 -17.32 3.39 7.22
N TYR A 70 -17.95 3.52 8.37
CA TYR A 70 -17.31 3.82 9.65
C TYR A 70 -17.88 2.92 10.74
N LEU A 71 -17.05 2.62 11.74
CA LEU A 71 -17.47 2.04 13.01
C LEU A 71 -17.52 3.13 14.07
N ILE A 72 -18.67 3.27 14.72
CA ILE A 72 -18.81 4.06 15.95
C ILE A 72 -18.72 3.11 17.13
N TYR A 73 -17.68 3.24 17.95
CA TYR A 73 -17.41 2.35 19.08
C TYR A 73 -16.97 3.13 20.31
N GLU A 74 -16.82 2.44 21.43
CA GLU A 74 -16.38 3.03 22.69
C GLU A 74 -15.07 2.39 23.14
N ALA A 75 -14.27 3.16 23.86
CA ALA A 75 -13.13 2.67 24.61
C ALA A 75 -13.19 3.23 26.05
N PRO A 76 -12.47 2.62 27.02
CA PRO A 76 -12.47 3.10 28.40
C PRO A 76 -12.13 4.60 28.48
N GLY A 77 -13.08 5.41 28.96
CA GLY A 77 -12.94 6.87 29.09
C GLY A 77 -13.12 7.67 27.79
N LEU A 78 -13.39 7.01 26.66
CA LEU A 78 -13.54 7.63 25.34
C LEU A 78 -14.85 7.17 24.66
N PRO A 79 -15.95 7.92 24.84
CA PRO A 79 -17.21 7.59 24.17
C PRO A 79 -17.19 7.97 22.69
N ALA A 80 -17.95 7.24 21.88
CA ALA A 80 -18.26 7.57 20.48
C ALA A 80 -17.03 7.81 19.56
N LEU A 81 -16.01 6.97 19.70
CA LEU A 81 -14.89 6.94 18.76
C LEU A 81 -15.38 6.53 17.37
N THR A 82 -14.86 7.21 16.34
CA THR A 82 -15.23 6.97 14.94
C THR A 82 -14.03 6.48 14.18
N GLN A 83 -14.13 5.30 13.57
CA GLN A 83 -13.05 4.69 12.80
C GLN A 83 -13.48 4.39 11.37
N ARG A 84 -12.74 4.92 10.38
CA ARG A 84 -12.98 4.61 8.97
C ARG A 84 -12.66 3.16 8.67
N LEU A 85 -13.53 2.50 7.92
CA LEU A 85 -13.38 1.12 7.48
C LEU A 85 -13.13 1.06 5.98
N ILE A 86 -12.17 0.23 5.57
CA ILE A 86 -11.83 -0.05 4.18
C ILE A 86 -12.05 -1.54 3.97
N PHE A 87 -13.05 -1.87 3.15
CA PHE A 87 -13.32 -3.23 2.71
C PHE A 87 -12.57 -3.52 1.42
N THR A 88 -12.02 -4.72 1.34
CA THR A 88 -11.26 -5.22 0.19
C THR A 88 -11.94 -6.45 -0.37
N THR A 89 -11.47 -6.94 -1.52
CA THR A 89 -11.99 -8.18 -2.13
C THR A 89 -11.75 -9.43 -1.28
N SER A 90 -10.88 -9.35 -0.28
CA SER A 90 -10.58 -10.43 0.67
C SER A 90 -11.30 -10.29 2.01
N SER A 91 -12.07 -9.23 2.23
CA SER A 91 -12.80 -9.02 3.48
C SER A 91 -13.96 -10.03 3.60
N THR A 92 -14.05 -10.72 4.73
CA THR A 92 -15.15 -11.66 5.03
C THR A 92 -16.15 -11.07 6.01
N CYS A 93 -17.42 -11.44 5.85
CA CYS A 93 -18.53 -11.03 6.70
C CYS A 93 -19.25 -12.27 7.22
N VAL A 94 -19.59 -12.28 8.50
CA VAL A 94 -20.38 -13.31 9.17
C VAL A 94 -21.75 -12.75 9.49
N GLN A 95 -22.79 -13.35 8.92
CA GLN A 95 -24.19 -13.03 9.16
C GLN A 95 -24.94 -14.31 9.46
N GLU A 96 -25.74 -14.34 10.53
CA GLU A 96 -26.47 -15.54 10.97
C GLU A 96 -25.55 -16.78 11.13
N GLY A 97 -24.31 -16.54 11.59
CA GLY A 97 -23.26 -17.57 11.72
C GLY A 97 -22.65 -18.06 10.40
N VAL A 98 -23.08 -17.56 9.24
CA VAL A 98 -22.54 -17.92 7.92
C VAL A 98 -21.47 -16.92 7.50
N GLU A 99 -20.26 -17.42 7.29
CA GLU A 99 -19.15 -16.63 6.74
C GLU A 99 -19.19 -16.60 5.21
N SER A 100 -19.07 -15.41 4.63
CA SER A 100 -19.02 -15.17 3.20
C SER A 100 -18.16 -13.95 2.87
N LEU A 101 -17.92 -13.67 1.58
CA LEU A 101 -17.32 -12.41 1.18
C LEU A 101 -18.27 -11.25 1.52
N CYS A 102 -17.72 -10.15 2.02
CA CYS A 102 -18.54 -9.00 2.38
C CYS A 102 -19.29 -8.43 1.17
N ASN A 103 -20.62 -8.51 1.23
CA ASN A 103 -21.51 -7.72 0.39
C ASN A 103 -21.97 -6.49 1.18
N MET A 104 -21.36 -5.34 0.91
CA MET A 104 -21.65 -4.10 1.65
C MET A 104 -23.07 -3.56 1.43
N ASP A 105 -23.75 -3.99 0.37
CA ASP A 105 -25.15 -3.62 0.10
C ASP A 105 -26.13 -4.42 0.97
N ALA A 106 -25.69 -5.55 1.55
CA ALA A 106 -26.48 -6.34 2.49
C ALA A 106 -26.36 -5.86 3.95
N ILE A 107 -25.43 -4.93 4.24
CA ILE A 107 -25.20 -4.41 5.58
C ILE A 107 -26.10 -3.20 5.81
N SER A 108 -26.81 -3.19 6.94
CA SER A 108 -27.74 -2.12 7.29
C SER A 108 -27.07 -0.98 8.05
N GLN A 109 -27.52 0.25 7.84
CA GLN A 109 -27.06 1.40 8.63
C GLN A 109 -27.49 1.24 10.10
N GLY A 110 -26.56 1.54 11.01
CA GLY A 110 -26.76 1.39 12.46
C GLY A 110 -26.59 -0.05 12.96
N GLN A 111 -26.34 -1.02 12.08
CA GLN A 111 -26.16 -2.41 12.47
C GLN A 111 -24.96 -2.56 13.40
N ARG A 112 -25.17 -3.28 14.49
CA ARG A 112 -24.12 -3.58 15.46
C ARG A 112 -23.26 -4.72 14.94
N ALA A 113 -21.94 -4.55 15.01
CA ALA A 113 -20.99 -5.53 14.52
C ALA A 113 -19.67 -5.46 15.26
N ARG A 114 -18.96 -6.60 15.29
CA ARG A 114 -17.56 -6.70 15.66
C ARG A 114 -16.69 -6.67 14.41
N VAL A 115 -15.70 -5.79 14.38
CA VAL A 115 -14.81 -5.59 13.23
C VAL A 115 -13.40 -6.00 13.61
N PHE A 116 -12.82 -6.88 12.81
CA PHE A 116 -11.42 -7.29 12.85
C PHE A 116 -10.69 -6.72 11.64
N GLY A 117 -9.45 -6.29 11.85
CA GLY A 117 -8.65 -5.77 10.75
C GLY A 117 -7.26 -5.29 11.16
N GLU A 118 -6.62 -4.59 10.24
CA GLU A 118 -5.34 -3.93 10.45
C GLU A 118 -5.52 -2.41 10.41
N MET A 119 -5.06 -1.72 11.45
CA MET A 119 -4.91 -0.27 11.43
C MET A 119 -3.82 0.14 10.44
N ARG A 120 -4.16 1.02 9.49
CA ARG A 120 -3.23 1.67 8.57
C ARG A 120 -3.54 3.16 8.51
N GLY A 121 -2.71 3.95 9.20
CA GLY A 121 -2.98 5.38 9.39
C GLY A 121 -4.26 5.57 10.19
N GLU A 122 -5.21 6.32 9.62
CA GLU A 122 -6.51 6.63 10.26
C GLU A 122 -7.63 5.69 9.80
N SER A 123 -7.30 4.56 9.17
CA SER A 123 -8.29 3.62 8.61
C SER A 123 -7.99 2.18 9.03
N VAL A 124 -9.03 1.36 9.09
CA VAL A 124 -8.93 -0.09 9.30
C VAL A 124 -9.12 -0.78 7.96
N ILE A 125 -8.14 -1.58 7.55
CA ILE A 125 -8.34 -2.57 6.48
C ILE A 125 -9.07 -3.76 7.10
N VAL A 126 -10.34 -3.92 6.77
CA VAL A 126 -11.20 -4.93 7.38
C VAL A 126 -10.83 -6.31 6.86
N THR A 127 -10.50 -7.22 7.75
CA THR A 127 -10.27 -8.63 7.41
C THR A 127 -11.54 -9.45 7.61
N ARG A 128 -12.25 -9.21 8.73
CA ARG A 128 -13.48 -9.91 9.09
C ARG A 128 -14.46 -8.97 9.80
N LEU A 129 -15.75 -9.09 9.48
CA LEU A 129 -16.83 -8.39 10.15
C LEU A 129 -17.88 -9.39 10.62
N GLU A 130 -18.24 -9.36 11.89
CA GLU A 130 -19.27 -10.23 12.47
C GLU A 130 -20.45 -9.38 12.90
N VAL A 131 -21.60 -9.58 12.24
CA VAL A 131 -22.84 -8.91 12.60
C VAL A 131 -23.39 -9.52 13.89
N GLU A 132 -23.79 -8.67 14.83
CA GLU A 132 -24.55 -9.10 16.01
C GLU A 132 -26.05 -9.13 15.65
N GLU A 133 -26.72 -10.23 16.02
CA GLU A 133 -28.18 -10.41 15.87
C GLU A 133 -28.98 -9.56 16.86
#